data_AF-A0A344TLZ7-F1
#
_entry.id   AF-A0A344TLZ7-F1
#
_cell.length_a   1.000
_cell.length_b   1.000
_cell.length_c   1.000
_cell.angle_alpha   90.00
_cell.angle_beta   90.00
_cell.angle_gamma   90.00
#
_symmetry.space_group_name_H-M   'P 1'
#
loop_
_entity.id
_entity.type
_entity.pdbx_description
1 polymer ?
#
loop_
_entity_poly.entity_id
_entity_poly.type
_entity_poly.pdbx_seq_one_letter_code
_entity_poly.pdbx_strand_id
1 'polypeptide(L)'
;MQTCSFVSQRTSDSAKIFALLFLYLYVVPVELHAQKKLSSDLKSASEQFLGTLSAEQKALANLPFDSEWRYDWNYTPRQRKGLPLKQMDETQRKAAMNLLKVALSDQGLAKAEAIISLEYVLRQVEKRPENDTYRDPENYAFAVFGSPEAKQPWGWSVEGHHLSLHFTIVDNKVEFMPSFFGSNPGIVLPGYVQEGKQVLKEETDAAFRLLGSFDEQQLKKVMLADKAPNDLLTTNSRKVNLENREGLALGDMTPAQQKMFQELINIYLSRYHVTLKNQELDRLRQADMNKISFAWMGDREPIRGAGHGHYFRVHGPTFLIEYDNTQNGGNHVHSVVRDLTNDWGEDLLKAHYDAAHKK
;
A
#
# COMPACT_ATOMS: atom_id res chain seq x y z
N MET A 1 -40.81 46.49 46.50
CA MET A 1 -39.47 46.00 46.13
C MET A 1 -39.61 44.56 45.68
N GLN A 2 -39.08 44.27 44.49
CA GLN A 2 -39.36 43.12 43.63
C GLN A 2 -38.97 41.75 44.22
N THR A 3 -39.78 40.76 43.88
CA THR A 3 -39.50 39.32 43.88
C THR A 3 -38.44 38.98 42.83
N CYS A 4 -37.53 38.03 43.10
CA CYS A 4 -36.95 37.22 42.04
C CYS A 4 -36.50 35.83 42.52
N SER A 5 -36.90 34.84 41.74
CA SER A 5 -36.86 33.39 41.89
C SER A 5 -35.56 32.77 41.37
N PHE A 6 -35.03 31.78 42.09
CA PHE A 6 -33.98 30.88 41.60
C PHE A 6 -34.60 29.72 40.80
N VAL A 7 -34.35 29.66 39.49
CA VAL A 7 -34.58 28.47 38.65
C VAL A 7 -33.41 28.24 37.71
N SER A 8 -32.83 27.04 37.82
CA SER A 8 -32.16 26.21 36.81
C SER A 8 -30.95 26.73 36.02
N GLN A 9 -29.82 26.04 36.17
CA GLN A 9 -28.93 25.67 35.07
C GLN A 9 -28.31 24.29 35.35
N ARG A 10 -29.05 23.21 35.05
CA ARG A 10 -28.54 21.84 34.87
C ARG A 10 -28.88 21.37 33.45
N THR A 11 -28.26 21.97 32.44
CA THR A 11 -28.40 21.53 31.04
C THR A 11 -27.11 21.85 30.27
N SER A 12 -26.05 21.06 30.43
CA SER A 12 -24.90 21.14 29.50
C SER A 12 -24.14 19.82 29.29
N ASP A 13 -24.23 18.85 30.20
CA ASP A 13 -23.52 17.57 30.05
C ASP A 13 -24.27 16.51 29.23
N SER A 14 -25.61 16.52 29.26
CA SER A 14 -26.42 15.56 28.49
C SER A 14 -26.35 15.80 26.97
N ALA A 15 -26.22 17.05 26.52
CA ALA A 15 -26.13 17.36 25.09
C ALA A 15 -24.84 16.84 24.42
N LYS A 16 -23.72 16.78 25.17
CA LYS A 16 -22.44 16.25 24.67
C LYS A 16 -22.45 14.73 24.57
N ILE A 17 -23.09 14.04 25.52
CA ILE A 17 -23.23 12.58 25.53
C ILE A 17 -24.15 12.12 24.39
N PHE A 18 -25.25 12.85 24.12
CA PHE A 18 -26.11 12.56 22.97
C PHE A 18 -25.42 12.79 21.62
N ALA A 19 -24.62 13.86 21.46
CA ALA A 19 -23.88 14.10 20.22
C ALA A 19 -22.84 13.01 19.90
N LEU A 20 -22.15 12.47 20.93
CA LEU A 20 -21.22 11.35 20.80
C LEU A 20 -21.92 10.04 20.42
N LEU A 21 -23.08 9.74 21.02
CA LEU A 21 -23.90 8.56 20.69
C LEU A 21 -24.50 8.63 19.28
N PHE A 22 -24.97 9.81 18.84
CA PHE A 22 -25.50 10.01 17.49
C PHE A 22 -24.39 9.92 16.42
N LEU A 23 -23.19 10.47 16.66
CA LEU A 23 -22.06 10.34 15.73
C LEU A 23 -21.62 8.86 15.59
N TYR A 24 -21.60 8.11 16.70
CA TYR A 24 -21.27 6.69 16.70
C TYR A 24 -22.31 5.81 15.99
N LEU A 25 -23.61 6.16 16.10
CA LEU A 25 -24.72 5.44 15.46
C LEU A 25 -24.77 5.60 13.92
N TYR A 26 -24.16 6.66 13.35
CA TYR A 26 -24.16 6.87 11.89
C TYR A 26 -22.83 6.54 11.21
N VAL A 27 -21.69 6.66 11.89
CA VAL A 27 -20.36 6.40 11.27
C VAL A 27 -20.11 4.90 11.07
N VAL A 28 -20.44 4.06 12.07
CA VAL A 28 -20.22 2.59 11.98
C VAL A 28 -21.04 1.93 10.86
N PRO A 29 -22.33 2.25 10.63
CA PRO A 29 -23.08 1.67 9.52
C PRO A 29 -22.59 2.08 8.14
N VAL A 30 -22.09 3.32 7.98
CA VAL A 30 -21.58 3.83 6.70
C VAL A 30 -20.29 3.13 6.31
N GLU A 31 -19.36 2.94 7.26
CA GLU A 31 -18.10 2.25 7.01
C GLU A 31 -18.32 0.76 6.68
N LEU A 32 -19.18 0.08 7.43
CA LEU A 32 -19.55 -1.32 7.15
C LEU A 32 -20.23 -1.48 5.79
N HIS A 33 -21.08 -0.52 5.41
CA HIS A 33 -21.70 -0.49 4.08
C HIS A 33 -20.67 -0.29 2.97
N ALA A 34 -19.72 0.65 3.14
CA ALA A 34 -18.66 0.91 2.18
C ALA A 34 -17.71 -0.29 1.99
N GLN A 35 -17.34 -0.98 3.07
CA GLN A 35 -16.56 -2.22 3.01
C GLN A 35 -17.32 -3.33 2.29
N LYS A 36 -18.60 -3.54 2.63
CA LYS A 36 -19.44 -4.53 1.95
C LYS A 36 -19.61 -4.23 0.47
N LYS A 37 -19.79 -2.97 0.10
CA LYS A 37 -19.87 -2.54 -1.30
C LYS A 37 -18.56 -2.84 -2.04
N LEU A 38 -17.42 -2.41 -1.50
CA LEU A 38 -16.12 -2.66 -2.13
C LEU A 38 -15.85 -4.17 -2.27
N SER A 39 -16.11 -4.96 -1.23
CA SER A 39 -15.97 -6.42 -1.31
C SER A 39 -16.86 -7.04 -2.40
N SER A 40 -18.08 -6.54 -2.57
CA SER A 40 -19.00 -6.99 -3.62
C SER A 40 -18.53 -6.58 -5.01
N ASP A 41 -17.96 -5.39 -5.16
CA ASP A 41 -17.41 -4.89 -6.43
C ASP A 41 -16.17 -5.72 -6.83
N LEU A 42 -15.28 -6.02 -5.88
CA LEU A 42 -14.12 -6.89 -6.10
C LEU A 42 -14.52 -8.32 -6.44
N LYS A 43 -15.54 -8.87 -5.77
CA LYS A 43 -16.11 -10.18 -6.09
C LYS A 43 -16.60 -10.20 -7.54
N SER A 44 -17.42 -9.22 -7.92
CA SER A 44 -17.97 -9.11 -9.28
C SER A 44 -16.87 -8.99 -10.34
N ALA A 45 -15.85 -8.16 -10.08
CA ALA A 45 -14.72 -7.99 -11.00
C ALA A 45 -13.88 -9.27 -11.14
N SER A 46 -13.69 -10.02 -10.06
CA SER A 46 -12.95 -11.29 -10.06
C SER A 46 -13.71 -12.38 -10.81
N GLU A 47 -15.03 -12.47 -10.60
CA GLU A 47 -15.91 -13.38 -11.33
C GLU A 47 -15.92 -13.08 -12.82
N GLN A 48 -16.00 -11.79 -13.18
CA GLN A 48 -15.93 -11.36 -14.56
C GLN A 48 -14.58 -11.73 -15.19
N PHE A 49 -13.46 -11.45 -14.53
CA PHE A 49 -12.14 -11.84 -15.02
C PHE A 49 -12.06 -13.35 -15.25
N LEU A 50 -12.36 -14.17 -14.25
CA LEU A 50 -12.33 -15.63 -14.36
C LEU A 50 -13.31 -16.19 -15.40
N GLY A 51 -14.44 -15.51 -15.63
CA GLY A 51 -15.44 -15.87 -16.64
C GLY A 51 -14.99 -15.61 -18.08
N THR A 52 -14.00 -14.74 -18.30
CA THR A 52 -13.43 -14.48 -19.63
C THR A 52 -12.37 -15.49 -20.07
N LEU A 53 -11.89 -16.34 -19.14
CA LEU A 53 -10.74 -17.22 -19.37
C LEU A 53 -11.15 -18.57 -19.96
N SER A 54 -10.29 -19.14 -20.82
CA SER A 54 -10.36 -20.55 -21.20
C SER A 54 -10.10 -21.46 -19.99
N ALA A 55 -10.38 -22.76 -20.12
CA ALA A 55 -10.08 -23.73 -19.05
C ALA A 55 -8.58 -23.76 -18.70
N GLU A 56 -7.72 -23.69 -19.72
CA GLU A 56 -6.26 -23.70 -19.57
C GLU A 56 -5.76 -22.41 -18.89
N GLN A 57 -6.28 -21.25 -19.31
CA GLN A 57 -5.95 -19.97 -18.70
C GLN A 57 -6.44 -19.89 -17.25
N LYS A 58 -7.65 -20.41 -16.97
CA LYS A 58 -8.21 -20.48 -15.62
C LYS A 58 -7.39 -21.38 -14.70
N ALA A 59 -6.78 -22.45 -15.21
CA ALA A 59 -5.86 -23.29 -14.44
C ALA A 59 -4.56 -22.57 -14.03
N LEU A 60 -4.17 -21.51 -14.76
CA LEU A 60 -3.03 -20.66 -14.39
C LEU A 60 -3.45 -19.52 -13.45
N ALA A 61 -4.62 -18.93 -13.69
CA ALA A 61 -5.10 -17.76 -12.97
C ALA A 61 -5.80 -18.10 -11.64
N ASN A 62 -6.44 -19.26 -11.51
CA ASN A 62 -7.24 -19.62 -10.33
C ASN A 62 -6.55 -20.70 -9.50
N LEU A 63 -5.99 -20.31 -8.37
CA LEU A 63 -5.22 -21.17 -7.47
C LEU A 63 -6.02 -21.48 -6.19
N PRO A 64 -5.71 -22.57 -5.47
CA PRO A 64 -6.28 -22.81 -4.15
C PRO A 64 -5.98 -21.66 -3.17
N PHE A 65 -6.90 -21.39 -2.23
CA PHE A 65 -6.73 -20.29 -1.27
C PHE A 65 -5.57 -20.51 -0.28
N ASP A 66 -5.33 -21.77 0.07
CA ASP A 66 -4.24 -22.25 0.92
C ASP A 66 -2.92 -22.46 0.18
N SER A 67 -2.86 -22.07 -1.10
CA SER A 67 -1.63 -22.09 -1.88
C SER A 67 -0.54 -21.21 -1.27
N GLU A 68 0.66 -21.75 -1.09
CA GLU A 68 1.83 -20.99 -0.62
C GLU A 68 2.19 -19.83 -1.56
N TRP A 69 1.79 -19.90 -2.84
CA TRP A 69 1.96 -18.81 -3.80
C TRP A 69 1.21 -17.54 -3.42
N ARG A 70 0.22 -17.62 -2.53
CA ARG A 70 -0.44 -16.42 -1.99
C ARG A 70 0.53 -15.57 -1.18
N TYR A 71 1.62 -16.14 -0.66
CA TYR A 71 2.64 -15.47 0.15
C TYR A 71 3.98 -15.26 -0.60
N ASP A 72 4.15 -15.84 -1.78
CA ASP A 72 5.39 -15.75 -2.57
C ASP A 72 5.40 -14.49 -3.43
N TRP A 73 5.66 -13.36 -2.80
CA TRP A 73 5.79 -12.08 -3.49
C TRP A 73 7.26 -11.70 -3.69
N ASN A 74 7.54 -11.05 -4.82
CA ASN A 74 8.88 -10.53 -5.12
C ASN A 74 8.82 -9.38 -6.13
N TYR A 75 9.63 -8.35 -5.91
CA TYR A 75 9.71 -7.16 -6.76
C TYR A 75 10.81 -7.24 -7.83
N THR A 76 11.65 -8.28 -7.83
CA THR A 76 12.69 -8.50 -8.86
C THR A 76 12.18 -9.31 -10.06
N PRO A 77 12.84 -9.25 -11.24
CA PRO A 77 12.43 -10.06 -12.39
C PRO A 77 12.56 -11.58 -12.11
N ARG A 78 11.46 -12.32 -12.23
CA ARG A 78 11.41 -13.78 -12.09
C ARG A 78 10.19 -14.37 -12.79
N GLN A 79 10.15 -15.69 -12.93
CA GLN A 79 8.89 -16.38 -13.22
C GLN A 79 7.97 -16.36 -11.99
N ARG A 80 6.69 -16.15 -12.24
CA ARG A 80 5.62 -16.00 -11.23
C ARG A 80 4.44 -16.90 -11.56
N LYS A 81 3.58 -17.14 -10.58
CA LYS A 81 2.27 -17.77 -10.78
C LYS A 81 1.22 -16.74 -11.19
N GLY A 82 0.08 -17.24 -11.65
CA GLY A 82 -0.96 -16.44 -12.28
C GLY A 82 -0.86 -16.45 -13.80
N LEU A 83 -1.84 -15.82 -14.44
CA LEU A 83 -1.91 -15.66 -15.89
C LEU A 83 -1.26 -14.31 -16.26
N PRO A 84 -0.16 -14.30 -17.03
CA PRO A 84 0.46 -13.05 -17.47
C PRO A 84 -0.37 -12.39 -18.58
N LEU A 85 -0.36 -11.05 -18.62
CA LEU A 85 -1.09 -10.26 -19.64
C LEU A 85 -0.78 -10.70 -21.08
N LYS A 86 0.46 -11.13 -21.37
CA LYS A 86 0.85 -11.62 -22.71
C LYS A 86 0.12 -12.89 -23.17
N GLN A 87 -0.45 -13.64 -22.22
CA GLN A 87 -1.27 -14.82 -22.50
C GLN A 87 -2.77 -14.50 -22.49
N MET A 88 -3.14 -13.22 -22.42
CA MET A 88 -4.52 -12.74 -22.44
C MET A 88 -4.83 -12.03 -23.74
N ASP A 89 -6.05 -12.20 -24.26
CA ASP A 89 -6.60 -11.33 -25.29
C ASP A 89 -7.02 -9.96 -24.73
N GLU A 90 -7.46 -9.03 -25.59
CA GLU A 90 -7.86 -7.68 -25.16
C GLU A 90 -9.01 -7.66 -24.15
N THR A 91 -9.98 -8.58 -24.28
CA THR A 91 -11.14 -8.64 -23.37
C THR A 91 -10.70 -9.09 -21.99
N GLN A 92 -9.84 -10.12 -21.94
CA GLN A 92 -9.27 -10.66 -20.72
C GLN A 92 -8.35 -9.64 -20.03
N ARG A 93 -7.50 -8.92 -20.78
CA ARG A 93 -6.66 -7.84 -20.24
C ARG A 93 -7.49 -6.72 -19.62
N LYS A 94 -8.57 -6.29 -20.29
CA LYS A 94 -9.50 -5.29 -19.75
C LYS A 94 -10.13 -5.77 -18.43
N ALA A 95 -10.54 -7.03 -18.35
CA ALA A 95 -11.10 -7.60 -17.14
C ALA A 95 -10.06 -7.71 -15.99
N ALA A 96 -8.82 -8.11 -16.30
CA ALA A 96 -7.72 -8.16 -15.34
C ALA A 96 -7.40 -6.76 -14.78
N MET A 97 -7.22 -5.76 -15.65
CA MET A 97 -6.95 -4.38 -15.22
C MET A 97 -8.13 -3.74 -14.47
N ASN A 98 -9.36 -4.21 -14.70
CA ASN A 98 -10.51 -3.76 -13.93
C ASN A 98 -10.41 -4.14 -12.44
N LEU A 99 -9.73 -5.24 -12.08
CA LEU A 99 -9.46 -5.57 -10.67
C LEU A 99 -8.67 -4.46 -9.98
N LEU A 100 -7.62 -3.95 -10.64
CA LEU A 100 -6.84 -2.82 -10.15
C LEU A 100 -7.68 -1.55 -10.05
N LYS A 101 -8.49 -1.27 -11.06
CA LYS A 101 -9.38 -0.11 -11.08
C LYS A 101 -10.38 -0.11 -9.91
N VAL A 102 -10.87 -1.28 -9.50
CA VAL A 102 -11.80 -1.39 -8.36
C VAL A 102 -11.06 -1.24 -7.01
N ALA A 103 -9.85 -1.76 -6.89
CA ALA A 103 -9.10 -1.77 -5.63
C ALA A 103 -8.27 -0.51 -5.35
N LEU A 104 -7.84 0.21 -6.38
CA LEU A 104 -6.99 1.39 -6.27
C LEU A 104 -7.79 2.68 -6.44
N SER A 105 -7.21 3.80 -6.04
CA SER A 105 -7.68 5.12 -6.47
C SER A 105 -7.22 5.39 -7.91
N ASP A 106 -7.73 6.46 -8.54
CA ASP A 106 -7.24 6.91 -9.84
C ASP A 106 -5.72 7.17 -9.83
N GLN A 107 -5.20 7.74 -8.74
CA GLN A 107 -3.76 7.98 -8.55
C GLN A 107 -2.97 6.68 -8.40
N GLY A 108 -3.49 5.72 -7.64
CA GLY A 108 -2.83 4.41 -7.47
C GLY A 108 -2.82 3.60 -8.76
N LEU A 109 -3.94 3.61 -9.50
CA LEU A 109 -4.04 2.97 -10.81
C LEU A 109 -3.05 3.59 -11.80
N ALA A 110 -3.00 4.93 -11.87
CA ALA A 110 -2.04 5.63 -12.72
C ALA A 110 -0.59 5.31 -12.35
N LYS A 111 -0.26 5.17 -11.06
CA LYS A 111 1.06 4.73 -10.61
C LYS A 111 1.35 3.28 -11.05
N ALA A 112 0.41 2.35 -10.87
CA ALA A 112 0.59 0.95 -11.28
C ALA A 112 0.81 0.81 -12.79
N GLU A 113 -0.03 1.46 -13.60
CA GLU A 113 0.12 1.50 -15.07
C GLU A 113 1.43 2.16 -15.48
N ALA A 114 1.82 3.23 -14.79
CA ALA A 114 3.08 3.91 -15.04
C ALA A 114 4.30 3.04 -14.75
N ILE A 115 4.27 2.21 -13.70
CA ILE A 115 5.33 1.23 -13.37
C ILE A 115 5.38 0.15 -14.44
N ILE A 116 4.24 -0.42 -14.83
CA ILE A 116 4.13 -1.38 -15.93
C ILE A 116 4.78 -0.84 -17.20
N SER A 117 4.50 0.42 -17.54
CA SER A 117 5.04 1.05 -18.74
C SER A 117 6.54 1.39 -18.66
N LEU A 118 7.19 1.33 -17.49
CA LEU A 118 8.63 1.55 -17.37
C LEU A 118 9.45 0.40 -17.96
N GLU A 119 8.85 -0.78 -18.21
CA GLU A 119 9.53 -1.85 -18.95
C GLU A 119 9.96 -1.39 -20.35
N TYR A 120 9.18 -0.52 -21.01
CA TYR A 120 9.58 0.08 -22.29
C TYR A 120 10.83 0.96 -22.17
N VAL A 121 10.96 1.69 -21.06
CA VAL A 121 12.13 2.53 -20.77
C VAL A 121 13.34 1.63 -20.51
N LEU A 122 13.18 0.62 -19.65
CA LEU A 122 14.24 -0.32 -19.31
C LEU A 122 14.75 -1.07 -20.53
N ARG A 123 13.88 -1.43 -21.49
CA ARG A 123 14.30 -2.03 -22.75
C ARG A 123 15.31 -1.13 -23.51
N GLN A 124 15.09 0.18 -23.53
CA GLN A 124 16.02 1.14 -24.15
C GLN A 124 17.28 1.36 -23.31
N VAL A 125 17.14 1.58 -22.00
CA VAL A 125 18.24 1.84 -21.07
C VAL A 125 19.23 0.67 -21.06
N GLU A 126 18.72 -0.56 -21.06
CA GLU A 126 19.51 -1.80 -21.07
C GLU A 126 19.93 -2.24 -22.48
N LYS A 127 19.65 -1.44 -23.52
CA LYS A 127 19.99 -1.73 -24.93
C LYS A 127 19.52 -3.11 -25.41
N ARG A 128 18.32 -3.50 -25.00
CA ARG A 128 17.73 -4.80 -25.33
C ARG A 128 17.17 -4.80 -26.75
N PRO A 129 17.11 -5.96 -27.43
CA PRO A 129 16.62 -6.03 -28.80
C PRO A 129 15.11 -5.76 -28.88
N GLU A 130 14.61 -5.46 -30.08
CA GLU A 130 13.18 -5.13 -30.30
C GLU A 130 12.23 -6.27 -29.92
N ASN A 131 12.66 -7.53 -30.14
CA ASN A 131 11.91 -8.74 -29.82
C ASN A 131 12.15 -9.25 -28.38
N ASP A 132 12.64 -8.39 -27.48
CA ASP A 132 12.89 -8.77 -26.10
C ASP A 132 11.59 -9.18 -25.37
N THR A 133 11.64 -10.32 -24.68
CA THR A 133 10.53 -10.86 -23.88
C THR A 133 10.76 -10.71 -22.38
N TYR A 134 11.87 -10.09 -21.97
CA TYR A 134 12.25 -9.92 -20.56
C TYR A 134 11.74 -8.60 -19.99
N ARG A 135 12.07 -7.46 -20.64
CA ARG A 135 11.52 -6.12 -20.35
C ARG A 135 10.25 -5.91 -21.15
N ASP A 136 9.21 -6.61 -20.71
CA ASP A 136 7.92 -6.66 -21.37
C ASP A 136 6.81 -6.27 -20.37
N PRO A 137 6.09 -5.16 -20.59
CA PRO A 137 4.93 -4.76 -19.77
C PRO A 137 3.84 -5.83 -19.68
N GLU A 138 3.83 -6.81 -20.59
CA GLU A 138 2.85 -7.89 -20.61
C GLU A 138 3.27 -9.10 -19.73
N ASN A 139 4.42 -9.03 -19.05
CA ASN A 139 4.86 -10.06 -18.10
C ASN A 139 4.18 -9.99 -16.72
N TYR A 140 3.35 -8.99 -16.46
CA TYR A 140 2.63 -8.85 -15.19
C TYR A 140 1.50 -9.89 -15.11
N ALA A 141 1.45 -10.63 -14.01
CA ALA A 141 0.58 -11.79 -13.84
C ALA A 141 -0.51 -11.55 -12.81
N PHE A 142 -1.71 -12.03 -13.11
CA PHE A 142 -2.87 -11.96 -12.24
C PHE A 142 -3.23 -13.35 -11.73
N ALA A 143 -3.50 -13.45 -10.43
CA ALA A 143 -3.96 -14.67 -9.79
C ALA A 143 -5.17 -14.37 -8.90
N VAL A 144 -6.13 -15.29 -8.89
CA VAL A 144 -7.23 -15.38 -7.92
C VAL A 144 -6.98 -16.63 -7.08
N PHE A 145 -7.17 -16.51 -5.78
CA PHE A 145 -6.96 -17.56 -4.79
C PHE A 145 -8.30 -17.93 -4.16
N GLY A 146 -8.71 -19.19 -4.28
CA GLY A 146 -10.02 -19.66 -3.81
C GLY A 146 -11.15 -19.39 -4.80
N SER A 147 -12.37 -19.19 -4.30
CA SER A 147 -13.53 -18.90 -5.12
C SER A 147 -14.27 -17.68 -4.59
N PRO A 148 -14.39 -16.58 -5.37
CA PRO A 148 -15.16 -15.41 -4.98
C PRO A 148 -16.65 -15.71 -4.70
N GLU A 149 -17.19 -16.77 -5.32
CA GLU A 149 -18.58 -17.21 -5.15
C GLU A 149 -18.84 -17.89 -3.80
N ALA A 150 -17.80 -18.45 -3.19
CA ALA A 150 -17.94 -19.19 -1.96
C ALA A 150 -18.13 -18.26 -0.76
N LYS A 151 -18.81 -18.74 0.28
CA LYS A 151 -18.80 -18.10 1.62
C LYS A 151 -17.45 -18.26 2.34
N GLN A 152 -16.42 -18.72 1.63
CA GLN A 152 -15.09 -18.99 2.16
C GLN A 152 -14.17 -17.81 1.85
N PRO A 153 -13.06 -17.67 2.60
CA PRO A 153 -12.00 -16.73 2.24
C PRO A 153 -11.53 -16.91 0.80
N TRP A 154 -11.28 -15.79 0.14
CA TRP A 154 -10.68 -15.75 -1.19
C TRP A 154 -9.76 -14.53 -1.31
N GLY A 155 -8.97 -14.45 -2.35
CA GLY A 155 -8.09 -13.32 -2.58
C GLY A 155 -7.66 -13.21 -4.02
N TRP A 156 -6.88 -12.19 -4.34
CA TRP A 156 -6.27 -12.04 -5.64
C TRP A 156 -4.99 -11.20 -5.54
N SER A 157 -4.11 -11.34 -6.52
CA SER A 157 -2.90 -10.54 -6.64
C SER A 157 -2.62 -10.13 -8.08
N VAL A 158 -1.85 -9.05 -8.22
CA VAL A 158 -1.08 -8.76 -9.43
C VAL A 158 0.38 -8.61 -9.07
N GLU A 159 1.24 -9.22 -9.88
CA GLU A 159 2.68 -9.22 -9.63
C GLU A 159 3.48 -9.06 -10.91
N GLY A 160 4.56 -8.29 -10.81
CA GLY A 160 5.53 -8.05 -11.88
C GLY A 160 6.76 -7.35 -11.34
N HIS A 161 7.67 -7.00 -12.24
CA HIS A 161 8.86 -6.24 -11.87
C HIS A 161 8.44 -4.89 -11.27
N HIS A 162 8.83 -4.61 -10.03
CA HIS A 162 8.43 -3.40 -9.29
C HIS A 162 6.95 -3.18 -8.94
N LEU A 163 6.08 -4.18 -9.10
CA LEU A 163 4.68 -4.09 -8.65
C LEU A 163 4.27 -5.41 -8.02
N SER A 164 3.75 -5.37 -6.80
CA SER A 164 3.21 -6.56 -6.13
C SER A 164 2.08 -6.14 -5.20
N LEU A 165 0.84 -6.47 -5.57
CA LEU A 165 -0.34 -6.06 -4.83
C LEU A 165 -1.17 -7.30 -4.47
N HIS A 166 -1.56 -7.39 -3.21
CA HIS A 166 -2.24 -8.56 -2.66
C HIS A 166 -3.51 -8.14 -1.94
N PHE A 167 -4.60 -8.85 -2.21
CA PHE A 167 -5.89 -8.59 -1.61
C PHE A 167 -6.46 -9.89 -1.05
N THR A 168 -6.84 -9.89 0.22
CA THR A 168 -7.51 -11.01 0.89
C THR A 168 -8.87 -10.56 1.39
N ILE A 169 -9.92 -11.32 1.03
CA ILE A 169 -11.30 -11.00 1.33
C ILE A 169 -11.86 -12.09 2.26
N VAL A 170 -12.36 -11.66 3.43
CA VAL A 170 -12.97 -12.52 4.45
C VAL A 170 -14.20 -11.83 5.01
N ASP A 171 -15.37 -12.47 4.94
CA ASP A 171 -16.63 -11.95 5.50
C ASP A 171 -16.95 -10.48 5.14
N ASN A 172 -16.70 -10.12 3.87
CA ASN A 172 -16.82 -8.76 3.30
C ASN A 172 -15.78 -7.72 3.76
N LYS A 173 -14.79 -8.12 4.55
CA LYS A 173 -13.63 -7.29 4.89
C LYS A 173 -12.55 -7.53 3.85
N VAL A 174 -11.82 -6.46 3.51
CA VAL A 174 -10.74 -6.49 2.54
C VAL A 174 -9.45 -6.11 3.25
N GLU A 175 -8.49 -7.02 3.24
CA GLU A 175 -7.11 -6.74 3.58
C GLU A 175 -6.31 -6.58 2.29
N PHE A 176 -5.42 -5.59 2.24
CA PHE A 176 -4.79 -5.13 0.99
C PHE A 176 -3.27 -4.96 1.11
N MET A 177 -2.69 -5.52 2.19
CA MET A 177 -1.26 -5.54 2.45
C MET A 177 -0.72 -6.99 2.49
N PRO A 178 0.52 -7.22 2.01
CA PRO A 178 1.48 -6.20 1.58
C PRO A 178 1.19 -5.57 0.22
N SER A 179 1.70 -4.36 0.03
CA SER A 179 1.55 -3.60 -1.22
C SER A 179 2.87 -2.93 -1.60
N PHE A 180 3.43 -3.34 -2.73
CA PHE A 180 4.71 -2.88 -3.24
C PHE A 180 4.54 -2.06 -4.51
N PHE A 181 5.16 -0.88 -4.51
CA PHE A 181 5.34 -0.01 -5.67
C PHE A 181 6.81 0.38 -5.74
N GLY A 182 7.48 0.06 -6.84
CA GLY A 182 8.83 0.52 -7.13
C GLY A 182 8.90 1.24 -8.47
N SER A 183 10.01 1.93 -8.71
CA SER A 183 10.24 2.67 -9.96
C SER A 183 11.68 2.49 -10.38
N ASN A 184 11.89 1.78 -11.49
CA ASN A 184 13.18 1.69 -12.15
C ASN A 184 13.03 2.08 -13.63
N PRO A 185 13.57 3.23 -14.05
CA PRO A 185 14.31 4.20 -13.23
C PRO A 185 13.40 4.97 -12.25
N GLY A 186 13.99 5.59 -11.23
CA GLY A 186 13.31 6.50 -10.30
C GLY A 186 12.81 7.76 -11.03
N ILE A 187 13.66 8.33 -11.88
CA ILE A 187 13.37 9.35 -12.89
C ILE A 187 13.96 8.92 -14.24
N VAL A 188 13.17 9.02 -15.30
CA VAL A 188 13.64 8.77 -16.66
C VAL A 188 14.55 9.91 -17.11
N LEU A 189 15.82 9.59 -17.37
CA LEU A 189 16.83 10.56 -17.79
C LEU A 189 16.62 11.05 -19.23
N PRO A 190 17.23 12.18 -19.62
CA PRO A 190 17.15 12.67 -20.99
C PRO A 190 17.61 11.68 -22.05
N GLY A 191 16.91 11.68 -23.19
CA GLY A 191 17.24 10.83 -24.34
C GLY A 191 16.59 9.44 -24.35
N TYR A 192 15.68 9.16 -23.42
CA TYR A 192 14.88 7.93 -23.38
C TYR A 192 13.39 8.20 -23.57
N VAL A 193 12.65 7.19 -24.02
CA VAL A 193 11.18 7.25 -24.04
C VAL A 193 10.64 7.55 -22.63
N GLN A 194 9.59 8.37 -22.52
CA GLN A 194 9.03 8.85 -21.24
C GLN A 194 10.00 9.74 -20.42
N GLU A 195 10.92 10.46 -21.07
CA GLU A 195 11.82 11.44 -20.45
C GLU A 195 11.13 12.31 -19.38
N GLY A 196 11.78 12.48 -18.23
CA GLY A 196 11.29 13.28 -17.12
C GLY A 196 10.23 12.62 -16.24
N LYS A 197 9.71 11.44 -16.63
CA LYS A 197 8.75 10.70 -15.80
C LYS A 197 9.39 10.27 -14.49
N GLN A 198 8.72 10.58 -13.37
CA GLN A 198 9.13 10.21 -12.01
C GLN A 198 7.90 9.70 -11.26
N VAL A 199 7.71 8.37 -11.20
CA VAL A 199 6.42 7.77 -10.79
C VAL A 199 6.12 7.98 -9.30
N LEU A 200 7.15 7.90 -8.46
CA LEU A 200 7.05 8.02 -6.99
C LEU A 200 7.59 9.36 -6.47
N LYS A 201 7.42 10.43 -7.27
CA LYS A 201 7.93 11.77 -6.96
C LYS A 201 7.39 12.32 -5.64
N GLU A 202 6.08 12.20 -5.43
CA GLU A 202 5.40 12.79 -4.27
C GLU A 202 5.91 12.21 -2.96
N GLU A 203 6.16 10.89 -2.93
CA GLU A 203 6.73 10.18 -1.80
C GLU A 203 8.12 10.74 -1.45
N THR A 204 9.00 10.86 -2.44
CA THR A 204 10.35 11.41 -2.27
C THR A 204 10.30 12.84 -1.79
N ASP A 205 9.55 13.71 -2.48
CA ASP A 205 9.49 15.14 -2.17
C ASP A 205 8.91 15.40 -0.78
N ALA A 206 7.87 14.67 -0.39
CA ALA A 206 7.26 14.82 0.94
C ALA A 206 8.21 14.33 2.06
N ALA A 207 8.93 13.23 1.83
CA ALA A 207 9.88 12.71 2.81
C ALA A 207 11.08 13.64 3.02
N PHE A 208 11.67 14.19 1.95
CA PHE A 208 12.75 15.19 2.06
C PHE A 208 12.26 16.50 2.69
N ARG A 209 11.03 16.95 2.37
CA ARG A 209 10.44 18.13 3.01
C ARG A 209 10.29 17.95 4.51
N LEU A 210 9.82 16.77 4.95
CA LEU A 210 9.73 16.43 6.37
C LEU A 210 11.13 16.39 7.00
N LEU A 211 12.10 15.71 6.37
CA LEU A 211 13.48 15.63 6.85
C LEU A 211 14.12 17.02 7.05
N GLY A 212 13.97 17.90 6.06
CA GLY A 212 14.50 19.27 6.08
C GLY A 212 13.81 20.19 7.09
N SER A 213 12.70 19.77 7.70
CA SER A 213 11.99 20.54 8.71
C SER A 213 12.47 20.29 10.15
N PHE A 214 13.32 19.29 10.37
CA PHE A 214 13.81 18.92 11.69
C PHE A 214 15.00 19.78 12.13
N ASP A 215 15.02 20.15 13.41
CA ASP A 215 16.19 20.77 14.04
C ASP A 215 17.30 19.75 14.33
N GLU A 216 18.46 20.22 14.80
CA GLU A 216 19.61 19.34 15.08
C GLU A 216 19.34 18.27 16.15
N GLN A 217 18.48 18.54 17.14
CA GLN A 217 18.15 17.56 18.18
C GLN A 217 17.21 16.48 17.64
N GLN A 218 16.24 16.88 16.83
CA GLN A 218 15.33 15.98 16.14
C GLN A 218 16.08 15.13 15.10
N LEU A 219 17.00 15.72 14.34
CA LEU A 219 17.82 14.99 13.36
C LEU A 219 18.65 13.89 14.02
N LYS A 220 19.16 14.08 15.23
CA LYS A 220 19.86 13.02 16.00
C LYS A 220 18.96 11.81 16.34
N LYS A 221 17.64 11.99 16.38
CA LYS A 221 16.68 10.90 16.56
C LYS A 221 16.24 10.28 15.23
N VAL A 222 16.07 11.11 14.20
CA VAL A 222 15.58 10.69 12.88
C VAL A 222 16.64 9.95 12.08
N MET A 223 17.88 10.43 12.10
CA MET A 223 19.00 9.83 11.35
C MET A 223 19.52 8.60 12.10
N LEU A 224 19.31 7.41 11.51
CA LEU A 224 19.80 6.15 12.08
C LEU A 224 21.20 5.79 11.54
N ALA A 225 21.55 6.25 10.34
CA ALA A 225 22.86 6.05 9.75
C ALA A 225 23.13 7.08 8.64
N ASP A 226 24.39 7.47 8.46
CA ASP A 226 24.82 8.34 7.35
C ASP A 226 24.78 7.62 5.98
N LYS A 227 24.72 6.28 6.00
CA LYS A 227 24.64 5.45 4.79
C LYS A 227 23.34 4.65 4.80
N ALA A 228 22.60 4.72 3.70
CA ALA A 228 21.43 3.88 3.48
C ALA A 228 21.80 2.40 3.26
N PRO A 229 20.89 1.45 3.56
CA PRO A 229 21.04 0.05 3.13
C PRO A 229 21.09 -0.06 1.59
N ASN A 230 21.36 -1.25 1.06
CA ASN A 230 21.38 -1.47 -0.40
C ASN A 230 19.98 -1.79 -0.99
N ASP A 231 18.97 -1.94 -0.12
CA ASP A 231 17.58 -2.27 -0.42
C ASP A 231 16.73 -2.06 0.86
N LEU A 232 15.41 -2.29 0.77
CA LEU A 232 14.50 -2.39 1.90
C LEU A 232 15.04 -3.33 2.99
N LEU A 233 14.92 -2.96 4.26
CA LEU A 233 15.41 -3.80 5.35
C LEU A 233 14.56 -5.07 5.52
N THR A 234 13.26 -4.98 5.23
CA THR A 234 12.36 -6.16 5.33
C THR A 234 12.35 -7.02 4.07
N THR A 235 12.93 -6.53 2.97
CA THR A 235 12.98 -7.20 1.66
C THR A 235 11.61 -7.78 1.26
N ASN A 236 11.53 -9.06 0.93
CA ASN A 236 10.29 -9.76 0.60
C ASN A 236 9.82 -10.74 1.69
N SER A 237 10.21 -10.49 2.95
CA SER A 237 9.84 -11.34 4.08
C SER A 237 8.32 -11.51 4.19
N ARG A 238 7.85 -12.74 4.42
CA ARG A 238 6.42 -13.01 4.61
C ARG A 238 5.87 -12.31 5.84
N LYS A 239 6.61 -12.37 6.95
CA LYS A 239 6.30 -11.72 8.24
C LYS A 239 7.40 -10.74 8.60
N VAL A 240 7.01 -9.58 9.11
CA VAL A 240 7.92 -8.53 9.56
C VAL A 240 7.75 -8.34 11.05
N ASN A 241 8.85 -8.34 11.79
CA ASN A 241 8.88 -7.92 13.18
C ASN A 241 9.88 -6.78 13.33
N LEU A 242 9.41 -5.62 13.79
CA LEU A 242 10.26 -4.48 14.10
C LEU A 242 10.55 -4.48 15.60
N GLU A 243 11.70 -5.05 15.97
CA GLU A 243 12.11 -5.12 17.39
C GLU A 243 12.38 -3.73 17.98
N ASN A 244 13.00 -2.84 17.19
CA ASN A 244 13.34 -1.48 17.61
C ASN A 244 12.54 -0.44 16.82
N ARG A 245 11.71 0.33 17.54
CA ARG A 245 10.93 1.45 16.98
C ARG A 245 11.72 2.75 17.13
N GLU A 246 12.75 2.90 16.30
CA GLU A 246 13.63 4.07 16.31
C GLU A 246 13.05 5.22 15.47
N GLY A 247 13.67 6.40 15.51
CA GLY A 247 13.19 7.58 14.80
C GLY A 247 12.52 8.61 15.72
N LEU A 248 11.87 9.60 15.10
CA LEU A 248 11.07 10.60 15.81
C LEU A 248 9.59 10.28 15.67
N ALA A 249 8.93 10.12 16.82
CA ALA A 249 7.49 9.87 16.90
C ALA A 249 6.69 11.11 16.51
N LEU A 250 5.53 10.94 15.88
CA LEU A 250 4.59 12.02 15.54
C LEU A 250 4.24 12.87 16.78
N GLY A 251 4.09 12.26 17.95
CA GLY A 251 3.80 12.96 19.20
C GLY A 251 4.91 13.92 19.67
N ASP A 252 6.14 13.69 19.23
CA ASP A 252 7.32 14.50 19.57
C ASP A 252 7.64 15.58 18.52
N MET A 253 6.81 15.68 17.47
CA MET A 253 6.95 16.66 16.40
C MET A 253 6.18 17.95 16.70
N THR A 254 6.65 19.07 16.16
CA THR A 254 5.88 20.32 16.17
C THR A 254 4.60 20.19 15.33
N PRO A 255 3.56 21.04 15.54
CA PRO A 255 2.34 20.95 14.75
C PRO A 255 2.55 21.06 13.22
N ALA A 256 3.54 21.84 12.78
CA ALA A 256 3.90 21.94 11.36
C ALA A 256 4.50 20.64 10.82
N GLN A 257 5.43 20.02 11.56
CA GLN A 257 6.04 18.73 11.24
C GLN A 257 5.01 17.60 11.25
N GLN A 258 4.09 17.59 12.23
CA GLN A 258 2.99 16.63 12.29
C GLN A 258 2.13 16.67 11.02
N LYS A 259 1.83 17.86 10.51
CA LYS A 259 1.10 18.02 9.26
C LYS A 259 1.86 17.44 8.06
N MET A 260 3.16 17.73 7.94
CA MET A 260 4.00 17.16 6.87
C MET A 260 4.10 15.63 6.96
N PHE A 261 4.21 15.10 8.18
CA PHE A 261 4.30 13.65 8.39
C PHE A 261 2.97 12.95 8.08
N GLN A 262 1.84 13.54 8.47
CA GLN A 262 0.52 13.05 8.09
C GLN A 262 0.27 13.18 6.57
N GLU A 263 0.79 14.21 5.92
CA GLU A 263 0.76 14.34 4.45
C GLU A 263 1.52 13.17 3.80
N LEU A 264 2.72 12.84 4.28
CA LEU A 264 3.49 11.69 3.80
C LEU A 264 2.68 10.39 3.94
N ILE A 265 2.12 10.08 5.12
CA ILE A 265 1.28 8.89 5.32
C ILE A 265 0.09 8.89 4.35
N ASN A 266 -0.56 10.05 4.16
CA ASN A 266 -1.69 10.17 3.26
C ASN A 266 -1.32 9.95 1.79
N ILE A 267 -0.13 10.35 1.33
CA ILE A 267 0.34 10.08 -0.04
C ILE A 267 0.35 8.57 -0.30
N TYR A 268 0.84 7.79 0.66
CA TYR A 268 0.85 6.33 0.56
C TYR A 268 -0.55 5.73 0.57
N LEU A 269 -1.39 6.13 1.52
CA LEU A 269 -2.75 5.58 1.64
C LEU A 269 -3.67 6.03 0.50
N SER A 270 -3.36 7.15 -0.17
CA SER A 270 -4.14 7.65 -1.32
C SER A 270 -3.93 6.83 -2.59
N ARG A 271 -3.03 5.84 -2.59
CA ARG A 271 -2.93 4.84 -3.66
C ARG A 271 -4.14 3.91 -3.72
N TYR A 272 -4.80 3.68 -2.59
CA TYR A 272 -5.86 2.68 -2.49
C TYR A 272 -7.25 3.30 -2.66
N HIS A 273 -8.23 2.46 -2.98
CA HIS A 273 -9.63 2.86 -2.98
C HIS A 273 -10.00 3.55 -1.65
N VAL A 274 -10.84 4.59 -1.71
CA VAL A 274 -11.14 5.47 -0.55
C VAL A 274 -11.60 4.71 0.69
N THR A 275 -12.37 3.62 0.52
CA THR A 275 -12.77 2.73 1.61
C THR A 275 -11.57 2.11 2.33
N LEU A 276 -10.56 1.61 1.59
CA LEU A 276 -9.36 0.99 2.16
C LEU A 276 -8.48 2.03 2.84
N LYS A 277 -8.34 3.21 2.22
CA LYS A 277 -7.66 4.36 2.83
C LYS A 277 -8.27 4.73 4.18
N ASN A 278 -9.60 4.87 4.25
CA ASN A 278 -10.28 5.27 5.47
C ASN A 278 -10.20 4.18 6.54
N GLN A 279 -10.39 2.91 6.15
CA GLN A 279 -10.20 1.74 7.02
C GLN A 279 -8.82 1.78 7.69
N GLU A 280 -7.76 2.03 6.92
CA GLU A 280 -6.40 2.08 7.46
C GLU A 280 -6.16 3.32 8.33
N LEU A 281 -6.65 4.50 7.93
CA LEU A 281 -6.57 5.69 8.77
C LEU A 281 -7.26 5.49 10.13
N ASP A 282 -8.39 4.78 10.16
CA ASP A 282 -9.09 4.47 11.41
C ASP A 282 -8.33 3.45 12.26
N ARG A 283 -7.71 2.43 11.65
CA ARG A 283 -6.79 1.52 12.37
C ARG A 283 -5.60 2.27 12.98
N LEU A 284 -4.97 3.16 12.22
CA LEU A 284 -3.85 3.98 12.70
C LEU A 284 -4.27 4.89 13.88
N ARG A 285 -5.47 5.48 13.84
CA ARG A 285 -6.02 6.27 14.95
C ARG A 285 -6.26 5.41 16.19
N GLN A 286 -6.85 4.23 16.03
CA GLN A 286 -7.09 3.29 17.13
C GLN A 286 -5.78 2.79 17.75
N ALA A 287 -4.73 2.64 16.94
CA ALA A 287 -3.40 2.25 17.38
C ALA A 287 -2.55 3.41 17.96
N ASP A 288 -3.13 4.60 18.14
CA ASP A 288 -2.46 5.84 18.55
C ASP A 288 -1.38 6.31 17.56
N MET A 289 -1.80 7.18 16.63
CA MET A 289 -0.92 7.76 15.61
C MET A 289 0.30 8.50 16.19
N ASN A 290 0.26 8.96 17.45
CA ASN A 290 1.39 9.64 18.06
C ASN A 290 2.62 8.73 18.22
N LYS A 291 2.42 7.41 18.16
CA LYS A 291 3.48 6.39 18.23
C LYS A 291 4.07 6.03 16.86
N ILE A 292 3.52 6.56 15.78
CA ILE A 292 4.09 6.37 14.45
C ILE A 292 5.35 7.22 14.36
N SER A 293 6.46 6.60 13.99
CA SER A 293 7.79 7.20 13.98
C SER A 293 8.33 7.30 12.56
N PHE A 294 9.05 8.38 12.30
CA PHE A 294 9.80 8.60 11.06
C PHE A 294 11.30 8.40 11.32
N ALA A 295 11.94 7.60 10.48
CA ALA A 295 13.39 7.37 10.54
C ALA A 295 14.01 7.43 9.13
N TRP A 296 15.28 7.84 9.08
CA TRP A 296 16.02 8.10 7.85
C TRP A 296 17.43 7.49 7.90
N MET A 297 17.91 7.04 6.75
CA MET A 297 19.31 6.67 6.53
C MET A 297 19.80 7.19 5.18
N GLY A 298 21.07 7.57 5.10
CA GLY A 298 21.68 8.02 3.84
C GLY A 298 21.62 9.54 3.64
N ASP A 299 21.70 9.94 2.37
CA ASP A 299 21.80 11.35 1.97
C ASP A 299 20.62 12.18 2.48
N ARG A 300 20.90 13.41 2.90
CA ARG A 300 19.88 14.37 3.39
C ARG A 300 19.35 15.29 2.30
N GLU A 301 19.95 15.22 1.12
CA GLU A 301 19.58 15.99 -0.05
C GLU A 301 19.24 15.02 -1.20
N PRO A 302 18.30 15.38 -2.10
CA PRO A 302 17.88 14.52 -3.21
C PRO A 302 18.91 14.51 -4.36
N ILE A 303 20.12 14.03 -4.06
CA ILE A 303 21.24 13.95 -5.00
C ILE A 303 21.24 12.58 -5.70
N ARG A 304 21.62 12.55 -6.98
CA ARG A 304 21.85 11.31 -7.74
C ARG A 304 23.32 11.18 -8.09
N GLY A 305 23.81 9.94 -8.14
CA GLY A 305 25.19 9.61 -8.50
C GLY A 305 25.72 8.40 -7.73
N ALA A 306 26.91 7.94 -8.10
CA ALA A 306 27.54 6.81 -7.40
C ALA A 306 27.79 7.16 -5.93
N GLY A 307 27.36 6.27 -5.03
CA GLY A 307 27.48 6.48 -3.58
C GLY A 307 26.37 7.34 -2.97
N HIS A 308 25.48 7.92 -3.79
CA HIS A 308 24.31 8.64 -3.34
C HIS A 308 23.10 7.72 -3.21
N GLY A 309 22.29 7.98 -2.19
CA GLY A 309 21.10 7.20 -1.93
C GLY A 309 20.52 7.46 -0.55
N HIS A 310 19.23 7.16 -0.41
CA HIS A 310 18.50 7.37 0.83
C HIS A 310 17.51 6.25 1.06
N TYR A 311 17.19 6.09 2.33
CA TYR A 311 16.17 5.20 2.82
C TYR A 311 15.37 5.94 3.89
N PHE A 312 14.06 5.71 3.92
CA PHE A 312 13.25 6.07 5.08
C PHE A 312 12.26 4.98 5.42
N ARG A 313 11.86 4.98 6.70
CA ARG A 313 10.72 4.19 7.17
C ARG A 313 9.77 5.02 7.99
N VAL A 314 8.49 4.67 7.86
CA VAL A 314 7.39 5.14 8.69
C VAL A 314 6.83 3.92 9.39
N HIS A 315 6.94 3.83 10.71
CA HIS A 315 6.49 2.63 11.42
C HIS A 315 5.78 2.96 12.72
N GLY A 316 4.78 2.15 13.04
CA GLY A 316 4.00 2.24 14.26
C GLY A 316 3.67 0.86 14.82
N PRO A 317 2.67 0.77 15.71
CA PRO A 317 2.27 -0.51 16.29
C PRO A 317 1.75 -1.55 15.28
N THR A 318 1.08 -1.11 14.22
CA THR A 318 0.39 -1.98 13.26
C THR A 318 0.87 -1.78 11.82
N PHE A 319 1.75 -0.82 11.57
CA PHE A 319 1.96 -0.28 10.21
C PHE A 319 3.44 -0.06 9.93
N LEU A 320 3.85 -0.34 8.69
CA LEU A 320 5.17 -0.04 8.19
C LEU A 320 5.10 0.43 6.73
N ILE A 321 5.75 1.55 6.45
CA ILE A 321 6.20 1.93 5.11
C ILE A 321 7.72 1.85 5.11
N GLU A 322 8.30 1.21 4.10
CA GLU A 322 9.70 1.39 3.76
C GLU A 322 9.84 1.98 2.36
N TYR A 323 10.90 2.77 2.19
CA TYR A 323 11.31 3.34 0.93
C TYR A 323 12.83 3.28 0.85
N ASP A 324 13.35 2.68 -0.22
CA ASP A 324 14.76 2.67 -0.57
C ASP A 324 14.96 3.27 -1.96
N ASN A 325 15.98 4.10 -2.11
CA ASN A 325 16.46 4.54 -3.41
C ASN A 325 17.98 4.67 -3.38
N THR A 326 18.66 3.55 -3.52
CA THR A 326 20.13 3.46 -3.44
C THR A 326 20.76 2.85 -4.68
N GLN A 327 20.02 2.05 -5.42
CA GLN A 327 20.50 1.40 -6.63
C GLN A 327 20.56 2.38 -7.81
N ASN A 328 21.39 2.05 -8.82
CA ASN A 328 21.58 2.85 -10.04
C ASN A 328 21.92 4.33 -9.77
N GLY A 329 22.68 4.59 -8.70
CA GLY A 329 23.08 5.94 -8.28
C GLY A 329 21.94 6.76 -7.70
N GLY A 330 21.10 6.15 -6.86
CA GLY A 330 19.90 6.77 -6.30
C GLY A 330 18.83 7.03 -7.35
N ASN A 331 18.67 6.11 -8.30
CA ASN A 331 17.67 6.22 -9.38
C ASN A 331 16.88 4.92 -9.61
N HIS A 332 16.61 4.18 -8.54
CA HIS A 332 15.89 2.92 -8.57
C HIS A 332 15.22 2.75 -7.22
N VAL A 333 13.90 2.98 -7.23
CA VAL A 333 13.09 3.07 -6.03
C VAL A 333 12.44 1.74 -5.72
N HIS A 334 12.55 1.28 -4.49
CA HIS A 334 11.72 0.23 -3.91
C HIS A 334 10.89 0.82 -2.78
N SER A 335 9.60 0.47 -2.72
CA SER A 335 8.76 0.92 -1.62
C SER A 335 7.63 -0.06 -1.34
N VAL A 336 7.41 -0.32 -0.05
CA VAL A 336 6.41 -1.28 0.43
C VAL A 336 5.59 -0.68 1.56
N VAL A 337 4.30 -1.00 1.58
CA VAL A 337 3.39 -0.77 2.69
C VAL A 337 2.99 -2.14 3.26
N ARG A 338 3.07 -2.28 4.59
CA ARG A 338 2.84 -3.51 5.33
C ARG A 338 1.92 -3.25 6.53
N ASP A 339 1.07 -4.22 6.82
CA ASP A 339 0.35 -4.32 8.08
C ASP A 339 1.09 -5.33 8.97
N LEU A 340 1.76 -4.84 10.01
CA LEU A 340 2.60 -5.65 10.89
C LEU A 340 1.79 -6.66 11.73
N THR A 341 0.47 -6.50 11.75
CA THR A 341 -0.45 -7.36 12.51
C THR A 341 -1.29 -8.26 11.61
N ASN A 342 -1.61 -7.80 10.39
CA ASN A 342 -2.59 -8.44 9.52
C ASN A 342 -2.17 -8.52 8.05
N ASP A 343 -0.88 -8.44 7.71
CA ASP A 343 -0.41 -8.79 6.36
C ASP A 343 -1.03 -10.12 5.92
N TRP A 344 -1.44 -10.20 4.64
CA TRP A 344 -2.12 -11.36 4.05
C TRP A 344 -3.50 -11.69 4.63
N GLY A 345 -4.08 -10.81 5.44
CA GLY A 345 -5.35 -11.04 6.12
C GLY A 345 -5.28 -12.13 7.20
N GLU A 346 -4.11 -12.41 7.78
CA GLU A 346 -3.94 -13.51 8.75
C GLU A 346 -4.85 -13.36 10.00
N ASP A 347 -5.07 -12.14 10.51
CA ASP A 347 -5.99 -11.91 11.63
C ASP A 347 -7.46 -12.06 11.21
N LEU A 348 -7.81 -11.62 10.00
CA LEU A 348 -9.16 -11.84 9.46
C LEU A 348 -9.47 -13.33 9.34
N LEU A 349 -8.50 -14.10 8.83
CA LEU A 349 -8.60 -15.55 8.70
C LEU A 349 -8.74 -16.22 10.06
N LYS A 350 -7.89 -15.85 11.02
CA LYS A 350 -7.97 -16.37 12.39
C LYS A 350 -9.34 -16.12 13.00
N ALA A 351 -9.86 -14.88 12.91
CA ALA A 351 -11.17 -14.54 13.45
C ALA A 351 -12.31 -15.34 12.79
N HIS A 352 -12.23 -15.57 11.47
CA HIS A 352 -13.19 -16.38 10.73
C HIS A 352 -13.23 -17.84 11.21
N TYR A 353 -12.05 -18.47 11.34
CA TYR A 353 -11.96 -19.85 11.81
C TYR A 353 -12.39 -19.98 13.28
N ASP A 354 -11.99 -19.05 14.15
CA ASP A 354 -12.43 -19.03 15.56
C ASP A 354 -13.96 -18.90 15.68
N ALA A 355 -14.61 -18.13 14.81
CA ALA A 355 -16.06 -18.00 14.77
C ALA A 355 -16.76 -19.26 14.22
N ALA A 356 -16.13 -19.96 13.26
CA ALA A 356 -16.65 -21.20 12.69
C ALA A 356 -16.54 -22.39 13.68
N HIS A 357 -15.49 -22.43 14.50
CA HIS A 357 -15.26 -23.48 15.51
C HIS A 357 -15.96 -23.26 16.86
N LYS A 358 -16.65 -22.12 17.05
CA LYS A 358 -17.49 -21.83 18.23
C LYS A 358 -18.93 -22.36 18.12
N LYS A 359 -19.24 -23.19 17.12
CA LYS A 359 -20.57 -23.76 16.90
C LYS A 359 -20.71 -25.18 17.41
#